data_AF-A0A936T9A7-F1
#
_entry.id   AF-A0A936T9A7-F1
#
_cell.length_a   1.000
_cell.length_b   1.000
_cell.length_c   1.000
_cell.angle_alpha   90.00
_cell.angle_beta   90.00
_cell.angle_gamma   90.00
#
_symmetry.space_group_name_H-M   'P 1'
#
loop_
_entity.id
_entity.type
_entity.pdbx_description
1 polymer ?
#
loop_
_entity_poly.entity_id
_entity_poly.type
_entity_poly.pdbx_seq_one_letter_code
_entity_poly.pdbx_strand_id
1 'polypeptide(L)'
;MYAVCLRYARHELEAQDMMQEGFVRVFDKLGGFRQDGSLEGWVRRIMVHTAINQYRRKSFQQERIGLEKLPEDPVAATALAELGERELLALVAGLPDGYRTVFNLFAIEGYDHAEIAAMLGCGESTSRSQLAKARRMLQERIHAIHLTTHEGKASDR
;
A
#
# COMPACT_ATOMS: atom_id res chain seq x y z
N MET A 1 8.26 12.85 -1.87
CA MET A 1 8.95 11.56 -1.64
C MET A 1 8.64 10.98 -0.27
N TYR A 2 8.66 11.76 0.83
CA TYR A 2 8.26 11.26 2.15
C TYR A 2 6.88 10.58 2.18
N ALA A 3 5.87 11.18 1.55
CA ALA A 3 4.54 10.58 1.40
C ALA A 3 4.54 9.23 0.66
N VAL A 4 5.48 9.00 -0.26
CA VAL A 4 5.64 7.70 -0.94
C VAL A 4 6.16 6.68 0.06
N CYS A 5 7.21 7.02 0.83
CA CYS A 5 7.78 6.15 1.85
C CYS A 5 6.76 5.79 2.96
N LEU A 6 5.94 6.75 3.39
CA LEU A 6 4.87 6.54 4.37
C LEU A 6 3.87 5.45 3.96
N ARG A 7 3.66 5.21 2.66
CA ARG A 7 2.76 4.15 2.19
C ARG A 7 3.30 2.75 2.48
N TYR A 8 4.63 2.61 2.58
CA TYR A 8 5.29 1.32 2.78
C TYR A 8 5.75 1.12 4.23
N ALA A 9 6.02 2.19 4.96
CA ALA A 9 6.44 2.16 6.36
C ALA A 9 5.29 1.84 7.34
N ARG A 10 5.63 1.26 8.49
CA ARG A 10 4.72 1.07 9.64
C ARG A 10 4.62 2.32 10.52
N HIS A 11 5.70 3.09 10.60
CA HIS A 11 5.79 4.30 11.42
C HIS A 11 6.69 5.35 10.75
N GLU A 12 6.60 6.59 11.22
CA GLU A 12 7.30 7.74 10.62
C GLU A 12 8.81 7.56 10.54
N LEU A 13 9.45 7.03 11.61
CA LEU A 13 10.90 6.80 11.60
C LEU A 13 11.34 5.85 10.47
N GLU A 14 10.56 4.81 10.20
CA GLU A 14 10.86 3.89 9.10
C GLU A 14 10.69 4.58 7.74
N ALA A 15 9.70 5.45 7.59
CA ALA A 15 9.55 6.25 6.37
C ALA A 15 10.73 7.23 6.18
N GLN A 16 11.24 7.81 7.26
CA GLN A 16 12.42 8.68 7.24
C GLN A 16 13.66 7.89 6.82
N ASP A 17 13.88 6.71 7.39
CA ASP A 17 15.01 5.82 7.02
C ASP A 17 14.94 5.41 5.55
N MET A 18 13.77 4.97 5.08
CA MET A 18 13.52 4.64 3.67
C MET A 18 13.83 5.82 2.74
N MET A 19 13.40 7.03 3.12
CA MET A 19 13.63 8.24 2.34
C MET A 19 15.11 8.62 2.30
N GLN A 20 15.80 8.55 3.43
CA GLN A 20 17.23 8.86 3.52
C GLN A 20 18.05 7.88 2.67
N GLU A 21 17.86 6.57 2.86
CA GLU A 21 18.54 5.55 2.03
C GLU A 21 18.17 5.71 0.54
N GLY A 22 16.92 6.05 0.27
CA GLY A 22 16.44 6.32 -1.10
C GLY A 22 17.18 7.49 -1.75
N PHE A 23 17.38 8.60 -1.04
CA PHE A 23 18.12 9.75 -1.56
C PHE A 23 19.60 9.47 -1.75
N VAL A 24 20.24 8.73 -0.85
CA VAL A 24 21.63 8.28 -1.06
C VAL A 24 21.75 7.56 -2.41
N ARG A 25 20.85 6.60 -2.67
CA ARG A 25 20.81 5.87 -3.94
C ARG A 25 20.46 6.74 -5.15
N VAL A 26 19.63 7.77 -4.97
CA VAL A 26 19.32 8.74 -6.03
C VAL A 26 20.58 9.47 -6.44
N PHE A 27 21.35 10.00 -5.49
CA PHE A 27 22.59 10.71 -5.77
C PHE A 27 23.66 9.80 -6.38
N ASP A 28 23.81 8.58 -5.85
CA ASP A 28 24.73 7.57 -6.41
C ASP A 28 24.42 7.23 -7.88
N LYS A 29 23.14 7.21 -8.25
CA LYS A 29 22.67 6.82 -9.59
C LYS A 29 22.39 8.01 -10.49
N LEU A 30 22.56 9.24 -10.02
CA LEU A 30 22.13 10.46 -10.71
C LEU A 30 22.78 10.59 -12.09
N GLY A 31 24.05 10.23 -12.21
CA GLY A 31 24.77 10.25 -13.50
C GLY A 31 24.19 9.31 -14.57
N GLY A 32 23.37 8.33 -14.18
CA GLY A 32 22.68 7.42 -15.10
C GLY A 32 21.27 7.88 -15.51
N PHE A 33 20.79 9.03 -15.04
CA PHE A 33 19.47 9.55 -15.42
C PHE A 33 19.50 10.07 -16.87
N ARG A 34 18.85 9.35 -17.78
CA ARG A 34 18.87 9.62 -19.23
C ARG A 34 17.82 10.63 -19.71
N GLN A 35 17.04 11.24 -18.81
CA GLN A 35 15.96 12.17 -19.16
C GLN A 35 14.82 11.59 -20.03
N ASP A 36 14.71 10.27 -20.15
CA ASP A 36 13.63 9.55 -20.87
C ASP A 36 12.23 9.69 -20.20
N GLY A 37 12.06 10.62 -19.26
CA GLY A 37 10.86 10.83 -18.46
C GLY A 37 11.08 11.88 -17.36
N SER A 38 10.10 12.03 -16.45
CA SER A 38 10.24 13.01 -15.37
C SER A 38 11.27 12.57 -14.32
N LEU A 39 12.07 13.52 -13.84
CA LEU A 39 13.00 13.29 -12.74
C LEU A 39 12.25 12.80 -11.50
N GLU A 40 11.06 13.36 -11.22
CA GLU A 40 10.21 12.92 -10.12
C GLU A 40 9.85 11.43 -10.22
N GLY A 41 9.42 10.96 -11.40
CA GLY A 41 9.07 9.56 -11.61
C GLY A 41 10.28 8.63 -11.45
N TRP A 42 11.45 9.06 -11.92
CA TRP A 42 12.69 8.32 -11.73
C TRP A 42 13.10 8.22 -10.25
N VAL A 43 13.05 9.33 -9.51
CA VAL A 43 13.29 9.36 -8.06
C VAL A 43 12.25 8.51 -7.32
N ARG A 44 10.97 8.61 -7.67
CA ARG A 44 9.89 7.81 -7.07
C ARG A 44 10.16 6.33 -7.22
N ARG A 45 10.59 5.87 -8.40
CA ARG A 45 10.95 4.45 -8.63
C ARG A 45 12.06 4.00 -7.69
N ILE A 46 13.09 4.82 -7.49
CA ILE A 46 14.18 4.51 -6.55
C ILE A 46 13.66 4.45 -5.11
N MET A 47 12.77 5.35 -4.71
CA MET A 47 12.15 5.35 -3.38
C MET A 47 11.33 4.08 -3.14
N VAL A 48 10.45 3.71 -4.07
CA VAL A 48 9.63 2.49 -4.00
C VAL A 48 10.53 1.25 -3.92
N HIS A 49 11.54 1.14 -4.78
CA HIS A 49 12.47 0.01 -4.74
C HIS A 49 13.25 -0.05 -3.42
N THR A 50 13.62 1.08 -2.84
CA THR A 50 14.30 1.12 -1.54
C THR A 50 13.38 0.63 -0.43
N ALA A 51 12.13 1.09 -0.40
CA ALA A 51 11.13 0.65 0.56
C ALA A 51 10.84 -0.86 0.47
N ILE A 52 10.68 -1.41 -0.74
CA ILE A 52 10.49 -2.84 -0.96
C ILE A 52 11.69 -3.65 -0.45
N ASN A 53 12.92 -3.19 -0.72
CA ASN A 53 14.12 -3.88 -0.25
C ASN A 53 14.18 -3.93 1.27
N GLN A 54 13.81 -2.84 1.97
CA GLN A 54 13.68 -2.85 3.42
C GLN A 54 12.60 -3.81 3.90
N TYR A 55 11.41 -3.80 3.26
CA TYR A 55 10.34 -4.75 3.57
C TYR A 55 10.83 -6.20 3.44
N ARG A 56 11.51 -6.56 2.35
CA ARG A 56 12.02 -7.93 2.15
C ARG A 56 13.01 -8.37 3.21
N ARG A 57 13.90 -7.47 3.66
CA ARG A 57 14.83 -7.75 4.75
C ARG A 57 14.11 -8.05 6.07
N LYS A 58 12.97 -7.40 6.32
CA LYS A 58 12.15 -7.57 7.53
C LYS A 58 11.18 -8.76 7.44
N SER A 59 10.51 -8.95 6.29
CA SER A 59 9.54 -10.02 6.05
C SER A 59 10.17 -11.42 6.07
N PHE A 60 11.45 -11.55 5.72
CA PHE A 60 12.20 -12.81 5.89
C PHE A 60 12.23 -13.30 7.35
N GLN A 61 11.90 -12.43 8.32
CA GLN A 61 11.82 -12.78 9.74
C GLN A 61 10.40 -13.13 10.22
N GLN A 62 9.33 -12.64 9.56
CA GLN A 62 7.95 -12.82 10.03
C GLN A 62 6.93 -12.65 8.89
N GLU A 63 6.26 -13.74 8.49
CA GLU A 63 4.83 -13.75 8.13
C GLU A 63 4.33 -15.19 7.84
N ARG A 64 3.59 -15.78 8.78
CA ARG A 64 2.60 -16.84 8.52
C ARG A 64 1.23 -16.19 8.62
N ILE A 65 0.54 -15.94 7.50
CA ILE A 65 -0.83 -15.43 7.54
C ILE A 65 -1.79 -16.54 7.12
N GLY A 66 -2.67 -16.91 8.05
CA GLY A 66 -3.70 -17.94 7.89
C GLY A 66 -4.82 -17.56 6.92
N LEU A 67 -5.55 -18.59 6.49
CA LEU A 67 -6.78 -18.48 5.70
C LEU A 67 -7.96 -18.35 6.66
N GLU A 68 -8.68 -17.24 6.62
CA GLU A 68 -10.00 -17.14 7.21
C GLU A 68 -11.02 -16.80 6.12
N LYS A 69 -12.15 -17.50 6.13
CA LYS A 69 -13.28 -17.29 5.20
C LYS A 69 -14.11 -16.12 5.70
N LEU A 70 -14.32 -15.10 4.87
CA LEU A 70 -15.15 -13.94 5.19
C LEU A 70 -15.87 -13.38 3.93
N PRO A 71 -16.98 -12.63 4.11
CA PRO A 71 -18.08 -12.47 3.15
C PRO A 71 -17.74 -11.67 1.88
N GLU A 72 -18.57 -11.80 0.85
CA GLU A 72 -18.35 -11.29 -0.51
C GLU A 72 -19.29 -10.12 -0.92
N ASP A 73 -19.76 -9.32 0.03
CA ASP A 73 -20.69 -8.25 -0.31
C ASP A 73 -19.98 -7.01 -0.89
N PRO A 74 -20.39 -6.50 -2.06
CA PRO A 74 -19.80 -5.30 -2.67
C PRO A 74 -20.11 -4.03 -1.87
N VAL A 75 -19.14 -3.11 -1.79
CA VAL A 75 -19.31 -1.80 -1.14
C VAL A 75 -20.14 -0.87 -2.01
N ALA A 76 -21.13 -0.21 -1.41
CA ALA A 76 -21.96 0.79 -2.07
C ALA A 76 -21.13 2.04 -2.44
N ALA A 77 -21.36 2.59 -3.64
CA ALA A 77 -20.65 3.77 -4.14
C ALA A 77 -20.81 5.02 -3.25
N THR A 78 -21.93 5.12 -2.52
CA THR A 78 -22.21 6.20 -1.55
C THR A 78 -21.24 6.19 -0.37
N ALA A 79 -20.87 5.00 0.13
CA ALA A 79 -19.95 4.85 1.26
C ALA A 79 -18.52 5.33 0.93
N LEU A 80 -18.13 5.25 -0.34
CA LEU A 80 -16.83 5.76 -0.80
C LEU A 80 -16.81 7.28 -0.97
N ALA A 81 -17.95 7.88 -1.34
CA ALA A 81 -18.06 9.33 -1.57
C ALA A 81 -18.02 10.15 -0.28
N GLU A 82 -18.34 9.53 0.86
CA GLU A 82 -18.30 10.16 2.18
C GLU A 82 -16.90 10.18 2.81
N LEU A 83 -15.96 9.39 2.27
CA LEU A 83 -14.59 9.29 2.80
C LEU A 83 -13.64 10.29 2.14
N GLY A 84 -12.91 11.03 2.96
CA GLY A 84 -11.83 11.90 2.49
C GLY A 84 -10.57 11.11 2.10
N GLU A 85 -9.70 11.72 1.29
CA GLU A 85 -8.40 11.14 0.89
C GLU A 85 -7.59 10.66 2.10
N ARG A 86 -7.54 11.46 3.17
CA ARG A 86 -6.80 11.15 4.39
C ARG A 86 -7.31 9.88 5.09
N GLU A 87 -8.62 9.66 5.08
CA GLU A 87 -9.23 8.48 5.71
C GLU A 87 -8.96 7.23 4.89
N LEU A 88 -9.06 7.32 3.56
CA LEU A 88 -8.69 6.22 2.66
C LEU A 88 -7.22 5.83 2.84
N LEU A 89 -6.31 6.80 2.91
CA LEU A 89 -4.90 6.54 3.16
C LEU A 89 -4.66 5.89 4.54
N ALA A 90 -5.39 6.29 5.56
CA ALA A 90 -5.31 5.67 6.89
C ALA A 90 -5.82 4.22 6.89
N LEU A 91 -6.90 3.93 6.15
CA LEU A 91 -7.42 2.57 5.98
C LEU A 91 -6.39 1.64 5.32
N VAL A 92 -5.73 2.12 4.26
CA VAL A 92 -4.65 1.40 3.57
C VAL A 92 -3.44 1.22 4.49
N ALA A 93 -3.05 2.26 5.24
CA ALA A 93 -1.96 2.18 6.20
C ALA A 93 -2.18 1.10 7.27
N GLY A 94 -3.44 0.90 7.69
CA GLY A 94 -3.81 -0.14 8.66
C GLY A 94 -3.92 -1.56 8.11
N LEU A 95 -3.57 -1.83 6.85
CA LEU A 95 -3.50 -3.20 6.31
C LEU A 95 -2.23 -3.92 6.81
N PRO A 96 -2.25 -5.27 6.91
CA PRO A 96 -1.04 -6.07 7.08
C PRO A 96 -0.01 -5.75 6.00
N ASP A 97 1.29 -5.78 6.33
CA ASP A 97 2.34 -5.25 5.47
C ASP A 97 2.36 -5.84 4.06
N GLY A 98 2.22 -7.16 3.91
CA GLY A 98 2.18 -7.79 2.59
C GLY A 98 1.01 -7.28 1.75
N TYR A 99 -0.18 -7.18 2.36
CA TYR A 99 -1.41 -6.74 1.69
C TYR A 99 -1.30 -5.25 1.31
N ARG A 100 -0.82 -4.42 2.23
CA ARG A 100 -0.55 -2.99 2.01
C ARG A 100 0.44 -2.80 0.86
N THR A 101 1.54 -3.55 0.86
CA THR A 101 2.61 -3.43 -0.14
C THR A 101 2.09 -3.79 -1.52
N VAL A 102 1.44 -4.95 -1.67
CA VAL A 102 0.86 -5.38 -2.95
C VAL A 102 -0.22 -4.41 -3.43
N PHE A 103 -1.10 -3.94 -2.53
CA PHE A 103 -2.12 -2.97 -2.88
C PHE A 103 -1.52 -1.68 -3.43
N ASN A 104 -0.53 -1.10 -2.75
CA ASN A 104 0.13 0.13 -3.21
C ASN A 104 0.83 -0.06 -4.56
N LEU A 105 1.57 -1.16 -4.73
CA LEU A 105 2.27 -1.43 -5.99
C LEU A 105 1.32 -1.58 -7.17
N PHE A 106 0.18 -2.26 -6.97
CA PHE A 106 -0.80 -2.46 -8.02
C PHE A 106 -1.67 -1.22 -8.27
N ALA A 107 -2.32 -0.71 -7.23
CA ALA A 107 -3.37 0.31 -7.37
C ALA A 107 -2.83 1.75 -7.48
N ILE A 108 -1.62 2.01 -6.95
CA ILE A 108 -1.05 3.36 -6.90
C ILE A 108 0.13 3.50 -7.86
N GLU A 109 1.04 2.53 -7.85
CA GLU A 109 2.24 2.58 -8.71
C GLU A 109 2.00 1.97 -10.10
N GLY A 110 0.92 1.20 -10.28
CA GLY A 110 0.48 0.68 -11.59
C GLY A 110 1.22 -0.57 -12.07
N TYR A 111 1.94 -1.26 -11.20
CA TYR A 111 2.62 -2.51 -11.55
C TYR A 111 1.65 -3.68 -11.73
N ASP A 112 1.97 -4.58 -12.63
CA ASP A 112 1.23 -5.83 -12.78
C ASP A 112 1.65 -6.90 -11.75
N HIS A 113 0.92 -8.02 -11.72
CA HIS A 113 1.21 -9.09 -10.75
C HIS A 113 2.55 -9.80 -10.98
N ALA A 114 3.05 -9.83 -12.21
CA ALA A 114 4.34 -10.45 -12.55
C ALA A 114 5.49 -9.56 -12.06
N GLU A 115 5.41 -8.26 -12.29
CA GLU A 115 6.37 -7.27 -11.79
C GLU A 115 6.41 -7.26 -10.26
N ILE A 116 5.24 -7.25 -9.61
CA ILE A 116 5.14 -7.29 -8.14
C ILE A 116 5.74 -8.59 -7.59
N ALA A 117 5.41 -9.74 -8.19
CA ALA A 117 5.95 -11.03 -7.79
C ALA A 117 7.47 -11.06 -7.85
N ALA A 118 8.05 -10.55 -8.93
CA ALA A 118 9.50 -10.43 -9.10
C ALA A 118 10.14 -9.50 -8.06
N MET A 119 9.53 -8.34 -7.78
CA MET A 119 10.03 -7.40 -6.77
C MET A 119 10.03 -7.98 -5.37
N LEU A 120 8.93 -8.64 -4.99
CA LEU A 120 8.72 -9.19 -3.65
C LEU A 120 9.39 -10.56 -3.45
N GLY A 121 9.76 -11.26 -4.53
CA GLY A 121 10.30 -12.62 -4.47
C GLY A 121 9.24 -13.66 -4.09
N CYS A 122 8.01 -13.48 -4.57
CA CYS A 122 6.89 -14.40 -4.34
C CYS A 122 6.28 -14.88 -5.68
N GLY A 123 5.27 -15.76 -5.64
CA GLY A 123 4.54 -16.16 -6.84
C GLY A 123 3.48 -15.14 -7.26
N GLU A 124 3.14 -15.05 -8.55
CA GLU A 124 2.06 -14.18 -9.02
C GLU A 124 0.71 -14.48 -8.37
N SER A 125 0.42 -15.76 -8.09
CA SER A 125 -0.78 -16.18 -7.36
C SER A 125 -0.81 -15.61 -5.92
N THR A 126 0.36 -15.49 -5.28
CA THR A 126 0.50 -14.82 -3.99
C THR A 126 0.19 -13.33 -4.13
N SER A 127 0.73 -12.65 -5.14
CA SER A 127 0.40 -11.23 -5.42
C SER A 127 -1.12 -11.03 -5.63
N ARG A 128 -1.75 -11.84 -6.50
CA ARG A 128 -3.21 -11.78 -6.73
C ARG A 128 -4.02 -12.00 -5.47
N SER A 129 -3.67 -13.02 -4.69
CA SER A 129 -4.40 -13.36 -3.46
C SER A 129 -4.21 -12.31 -2.36
N GLN A 130 -3.02 -11.72 -2.21
CA GLN A 130 -2.79 -10.61 -1.30
C GLN A 130 -3.57 -9.36 -1.71
N LEU A 131 -3.63 -9.03 -2.99
CA LEU A 131 -4.45 -7.92 -3.48
C LEU A 131 -5.94 -8.13 -3.21
N ALA A 132 -6.45 -9.34 -3.47
CA ALA A 132 -7.85 -9.68 -3.21
C ALA A 132 -8.20 -9.54 -1.72
N LYS A 133 -7.32 -10.01 -0.83
CA LYS A 133 -7.48 -9.86 0.63
C LYS A 133 -7.41 -8.40 1.07
N ALA A 134 -6.47 -7.61 0.52
CA ALA A 134 -6.38 -6.18 0.78
C ALA A 134 -7.69 -5.46 0.44
N ARG A 135 -8.24 -5.72 -0.75
CA ARG A 135 -9.51 -5.12 -1.20
C ARG A 135 -10.66 -5.48 -0.26
N ARG A 136 -10.78 -6.76 0.12
CA ARG A 136 -11.85 -7.23 1.03
C ARG A 136 -11.76 -6.56 2.40
N MET A 137 -10.57 -6.52 3.01
CA MET A 137 -10.38 -5.84 4.31
C MET A 137 -10.72 -4.36 4.25
N LEU A 138 -10.35 -3.67 3.15
CA LEU A 138 -10.73 -2.27 2.97
C LEU A 138 -12.24 -2.13 2.82
N GLN A 139 -12.88 -3.00 2.04
CA GLN A 139 -14.32 -2.98 1.84
C GLN A 139 -15.10 -3.16 3.15
N GLU A 140 -14.71 -4.12 3.98
CA GLU A 140 -15.31 -4.36 5.30
C GLU A 140 -15.17 -3.13 6.21
N ARG A 141 -13.98 -2.52 6.26
CA ARG A 141 -13.75 -1.33 7.08
C ARG A 141 -14.57 -0.13 6.61
N ILE A 142 -14.69 0.06 5.30
CA ILE A 142 -15.50 1.14 4.71
C ILE A 142 -16.98 0.91 5.03
N HIS A 143 -17.47 -0.33 4.89
CA HIS A 143 -18.85 -0.68 5.22
C HIS A 143 -19.15 -0.42 6.71
N ALA A 144 -18.25 -0.82 7.62
CA ALA A 144 -18.40 -0.59 9.05
C ALA A 144 -18.48 0.91 9.40
N ILE A 145 -17.65 1.76 8.76
CA ILE A 145 -17.69 3.22 8.94
C ILE A 145 -19.01 3.81 8.44
N HIS A 146 -19.52 3.31 7.32
CA HIS A 146 -20.79 3.79 6.77
C HIS A 146 -21.98 3.42 7.67
N LEU A 147 -22.02 2.19 8.20
CA LEU A 147 -23.07 1.78 9.15
C LEU A 147 -23.08 2.63 10.42
N THR A 148 -21.92 2.89 11.04
CA THR A 148 -21.85 3.71 12.27
C THR A 148 -22.26 5.16 12.03
N THR A 149 -21.96 5.71 10.85
CA THR A 149 -22.34 7.08 10.46
C THR A 149 -23.86 7.23 10.26
N HIS A 150 -24.54 6.16 9.83
CA HIS A 150 -25.99 6.17 9.61
C HIS A 150 -26.81 5.79 10.85
N GLU A 151 -26.32 4.90 11.72
CA GLU A 151 -26.97 4.58 13.00
C GLU A 151 -26.96 5.77 13.98
N GLY A 152 -25.87 6.55 14.02
CA GLY A 152 -25.78 7.75 14.85
C GLY A 152 -26.76 8.87 14.48
N LYS A 153 -27.21 8.94 13.22
CA LYS A 153 -28.21 9.92 12.76
C LYS A 153 -29.66 9.51 13.05
N ALA A 154 -29.90 8.24 13.37
CA ALA A 154 -31.24 7.72 13.69
C ALA A 154 -31.60 7.85 15.18
N SER A 155 -30.60 7.94 16.07
CA SER A 155 -30.81 8.09 17.51
C SER A 155 -30.97 9.55 17.98
N ASP A 156 -30.77 10.53 17.09
CA ASP A 156 -30.82 11.97 17.38
C ASP A 156 -32.10 12.63 16.82
N ARG A 157 -33.17 11.84 16.62
CA ARG A 157 -34.51 12.28 16.22
C ARG A 157 -35.59 11.74 17.13
#